data_AF-A0A7Y4IE01-F1
#
_entry.id   AF-A0A7Y4IE01-F1
#
_cell.length_a   1.000
_cell.length_b   1.000
_cell.length_c   1.000
_cell.angle_alpha   90.00
_cell.angle_beta   90.00
_cell.angle_gamma   90.00
#
_symmetry.space_group_name_H-M   'P 1'
#
loop_
_entity.id
_entity.type
_entity.pdbx_description
1 polymer ?
#
loop_
_entity_poly.entity_id
_entity_poly.type
_entity_poly.pdbx_seq_one_letter_code
_entity_poly.pdbx_strand_id
1 'polypeptide(L)'
;MTEQQRELEKLIQQIDDLHYIQTYHRVEMPEAEYRQSLAKAERKNAEVVAQLRALLAGGVSLDFETINGHSPMMLAVPQNNVEVIQLLMEYGADIRAGSNYEFPIHRAAEFGADRVVRFFIEQGIDPRLKTEGGRSVLSVARASRHSKNVGPLLVELLKKTKDQRGPPPKKAKELSEERVTQYLSGDAPAGVAPKTWEQLRAFMESVFVEEYSVTVDQLYAGIAEHGNTNAPLVFATIDLIRQVSTRAPASKTLKKVAKNPFVHHGDLVVEGPLKVLSLLVTGNLTVNGKASNFEGCQLFVGGDFECDTFQTEGPVIIGGSLKASTVDALYNDYSLDVRGVLTADRLVIEKHQVLAGRFDVKERIEK
;
A
#
# COMPACT_ATOMS: atom_id res chain seq x y z
N MET A 1 -17.46 5.04 31.64
CA MET A 1 -17.71 3.59 31.52
C MET A 1 -17.99 2.97 32.87
N THR A 2 -19.05 2.17 32.97
CA THR A 2 -19.39 1.31 34.13
C THR A 2 -18.48 0.08 34.19
N GLU A 3 -18.55 -0.70 35.28
CA GLU A 3 -17.81 -1.96 35.41
C GLU A 3 -18.22 -2.98 34.33
N GLN A 4 -19.52 -3.12 34.08
CA GLN A 4 -20.04 -3.98 33.03
C GLN A 4 -19.57 -3.57 31.62
N GLN A 5 -19.46 -2.26 31.34
CA GLN A 5 -18.93 -1.77 30.07
C GLN A 5 -17.43 -2.06 29.90
N ARG A 6 -16.65 -2.00 31.00
CA ARG A 6 -15.24 -2.39 30.98
C ARG A 6 -15.06 -3.89 30.75
N GLU A 7 -15.93 -4.71 31.35
CA GLU A 7 -15.90 -6.15 31.10
C GLU A 7 -16.29 -6.48 29.66
N LEU A 8 -17.28 -5.77 29.09
CA LEU A 8 -17.62 -5.90 27.67
C LEU A 8 -16.42 -5.58 26.76
N GLU A 9 -15.75 -4.45 26.99
CA GLU A 9 -14.52 -4.08 26.25
C GLU A 9 -13.46 -5.18 26.34
N LYS A 10 -13.19 -5.67 27.55
CA LYS A 10 -12.17 -6.69 27.81
C LYS A 10 -12.51 -8.02 27.13
N LEU A 11 -13.77 -8.42 27.10
CA LEU A 11 -14.21 -9.64 26.42
C LEU A 11 -14.07 -9.50 24.90
N ILE A 12 -14.49 -8.38 24.32
CA ILE A 12 -14.32 -8.11 22.89
C ILE A 12 -12.84 -8.23 22.49
N GLN A 13 -11.93 -7.68 23.29
CA GLN A 13 -10.48 -7.72 23.02
C GLN A 13 -9.84 -9.11 23.19
N GLN A 14 -10.54 -10.08 23.80
CA GLN A 14 -10.04 -11.44 23.96
C GLN A 14 -10.33 -12.35 22.77
N ILE A 15 -11.18 -11.93 21.83
CA ILE A 15 -11.51 -12.71 20.64
C ILE A 15 -10.27 -12.83 19.74
N ASP A 16 -9.94 -14.06 19.38
CA ASP A 16 -8.86 -14.36 18.44
C ASP A 16 -9.36 -14.24 16.99
N ASP A 17 -8.55 -13.66 16.11
CA ASP A 17 -8.79 -13.70 14.66
C ASP A 17 -8.48 -15.11 14.12
N LEU A 18 -9.53 -15.93 14.01
CA LEU A 18 -9.42 -17.29 13.46
C LEU A 18 -8.98 -17.28 12.00
N HIS A 19 -9.31 -16.24 11.22
CA HIS A 19 -8.90 -16.15 9.83
C HIS A 19 -7.40 -15.94 9.70
N TYR A 20 -6.81 -15.15 10.59
CA TYR A 20 -5.36 -15.00 10.68
C TYR A 20 -4.66 -16.36 10.93
N ILE A 21 -5.16 -17.14 11.89
CA ILE A 21 -4.61 -18.47 12.20
C ILE A 21 -4.73 -19.40 10.98
N GLN A 22 -5.89 -19.43 10.32
CA GLN A 22 -6.15 -20.28 9.15
C GLN A 22 -5.29 -19.91 7.93
N THR A 23 -4.93 -18.64 7.81
CA THR A 23 -4.23 -18.12 6.63
C THR A 23 -2.71 -18.12 6.80
N TYR A 24 -2.21 -17.62 7.94
CA TYR A 24 -0.78 -17.40 8.17
C TYR A 24 -0.15 -18.55 8.94
N HIS A 25 -0.69 -18.91 10.11
CA HIS A 25 -0.10 -19.99 10.92
C HIS A 25 -0.08 -21.32 10.17
N ARG A 26 -1.12 -21.64 9.39
CA ARG A 26 -1.18 -22.86 8.56
C ARG A 26 0.04 -23.05 7.66
N VAL A 27 0.66 -21.96 7.20
CA VAL A 27 1.84 -22.00 6.31
C VAL A 27 3.15 -22.10 7.10
N GLU A 28 3.18 -21.62 8.34
CA GLU A 28 4.40 -21.46 9.13
C GLU A 28 4.67 -22.61 10.12
N MET A 29 3.67 -23.45 10.44
CA MET A 29 3.81 -24.51 11.44
C MET A 29 3.33 -25.89 10.94
N PRO A 30 3.80 -26.99 11.56
CA PRO A 30 3.32 -28.33 11.24
C PRO A 30 1.80 -28.46 11.40
N GLU A 31 1.15 -29.24 10.53
CA GLU A 31 -0.31 -29.41 10.49
C GLU A 31 -0.93 -29.76 11.86
N ALA A 32 -0.27 -30.60 12.66
CA ALA A 32 -0.75 -30.97 13.99
C ALA A 32 -0.75 -29.79 14.98
N GLU A 33 0.31 -28.98 14.97
CA GLU A 33 0.44 -27.78 15.81
C GLU A 33 -0.57 -26.71 15.38
N TYR A 34 -0.72 -26.51 14.06
CA TYR A 34 -1.74 -25.62 13.48
C TYR A 34 -3.15 -26.00 13.95
N ARG A 35 -3.54 -27.27 13.81
CA ARG A 35 -4.87 -27.75 14.25
C ARG A 35 -5.09 -27.59 15.74
N GLN A 36 -4.06 -27.84 16.55
CA GLN A 36 -4.16 -27.65 18.00
C GLN A 36 -4.34 -26.17 18.36
N SER A 37 -3.58 -25.28 17.71
CA SER A 37 -3.67 -23.83 17.87
C SER A 37 -5.06 -23.31 17.48
N LEU A 38 -5.57 -23.72 16.32
CA LEU A 38 -6.90 -23.35 15.85
C LEU A 38 -8.00 -23.84 16.81
N ALA A 39 -7.98 -25.12 17.21
CA ALA A 39 -8.98 -25.68 18.13
C ALA A 39 -8.94 -25.03 19.53
N LYS A 40 -7.78 -24.52 19.96
CA LYS A 40 -7.66 -23.75 21.20
C LYS A 40 -8.32 -22.37 21.05
N ALA A 41 -8.04 -21.66 19.95
CA ALA A 41 -8.63 -20.36 19.66
C ALA A 41 -10.15 -20.45 19.45
N GLU A 42 -10.65 -21.48 18.75
CA GLU A 42 -12.09 -21.72 18.58
C GLU A 42 -12.82 -21.92 19.90
N ARG A 43 -12.26 -22.74 20.81
CA ARG A 43 -12.85 -22.95 22.14
C ARG A 43 -12.85 -21.69 22.98
N LYS A 44 -11.74 -20.94 22.96
CA LYS A 44 -11.65 -19.65 23.66
C LYS A 44 -12.67 -18.65 23.10
N ASN A 45 -12.76 -18.52 21.78
CA ASN A 45 -13.74 -17.64 21.14
C ASN A 45 -15.17 -18.03 21.49
N ALA A 46 -15.52 -19.32 21.45
CA ALA A 46 -16.85 -19.79 21.83
C ALA A 46 -17.20 -19.44 23.29
N GLU A 47 -16.25 -19.59 24.22
CA GLU A 47 -16.42 -19.21 25.61
C GLU A 47 -16.61 -17.68 25.76
N VAL A 48 -15.75 -16.88 25.13
CA VAL A 48 -15.83 -15.41 25.17
C VAL A 48 -17.13 -14.91 24.54
N VAL A 49 -17.57 -15.48 23.41
CA VAL A 49 -18.85 -15.13 22.77
C VAL A 49 -20.04 -15.47 23.67
N ALA A 50 -20.00 -16.60 24.37
CA ALA A 50 -21.05 -16.95 25.35
C ALA A 50 -21.11 -15.94 26.50
N GLN A 51 -19.95 -15.51 27.02
CA GLN A 51 -19.86 -14.48 28.06
C GLN A 51 -20.36 -13.12 27.55
N LEU A 52 -19.99 -12.72 26.33
CA LEU A 52 -20.50 -11.50 25.68
C LEU A 52 -22.02 -11.54 25.57
N ARG A 53 -22.59 -12.66 25.09
CA ARG A 53 -24.04 -12.82 24.95
C ARG A 53 -24.75 -12.73 26.29
N ALA A 54 -24.22 -13.36 27.33
CA ALA A 54 -24.79 -13.27 28.69
C ALA A 54 -24.75 -11.83 29.23
N LEU A 55 -23.63 -11.12 29.03
CA LEU A 55 -23.47 -9.75 29.47
C LEU A 55 -24.44 -8.80 28.75
N LEU A 56 -24.58 -8.94 27.43
CA LEU A 56 -25.53 -8.16 26.62
C LEU A 56 -26.99 -8.47 26.99
N ALA A 57 -27.34 -9.73 27.23
CA ALA A 57 -28.65 -10.14 27.73
C ALA A 57 -28.97 -9.54 29.11
N GLY A 58 -27.94 -9.22 29.90
CA GLY A 58 -28.06 -8.49 31.16
C GLY A 58 -28.35 -7.00 31.03
N GLY A 59 -28.49 -6.47 29.80
CA GLY A 59 -28.88 -5.09 29.54
C GLY A 59 -27.74 -4.07 29.59
N VAL A 60 -26.49 -4.51 29.36
CA VAL A 60 -25.34 -3.60 29.29
C VAL A 60 -25.52 -2.63 28.14
N SER A 61 -25.51 -1.33 28.44
CA SER A 61 -25.60 -0.29 27.42
C SER A 61 -24.38 -0.28 26.51
N LEU A 62 -24.62 -0.29 25.21
CA LEU A 62 -23.63 -0.13 24.14
C LEU A 62 -23.35 1.35 23.80
N ASP A 63 -24.08 2.28 24.41
CA ASP A 63 -23.86 3.72 24.28
C ASP A 63 -22.74 4.17 25.23
N PHE A 64 -21.51 3.83 24.84
CA PHE A 64 -20.31 4.35 25.48
C PHE A 64 -19.15 4.40 24.49
N GLU A 65 -18.15 5.18 24.87
CA GLU A 65 -16.88 5.23 24.19
C GLU A 65 -15.75 4.95 25.18
N THR A 66 -14.70 4.28 24.69
CA THR A 66 -13.43 4.18 25.42
C THR A 66 -12.75 5.54 25.52
N ILE A 67 -11.65 5.62 26.28
CA ILE A 67 -10.80 6.82 26.35
C ILE A 67 -10.28 7.30 24.98
N ASN A 68 -10.24 6.42 23.98
CA ASN A 68 -9.80 6.72 22.62
C ASN A 68 -10.98 7.07 21.68
N GLY A 69 -12.19 7.21 22.21
CA GLY A 69 -13.39 7.51 21.40
C GLY A 69 -13.88 6.32 20.57
N HIS A 70 -13.59 5.09 21.00
CA HIS A 70 -14.07 3.89 20.29
C HIS A 70 -15.36 3.37 20.92
N SER A 71 -16.41 3.21 20.10
CA SER A 71 -17.62 2.47 20.42
C SER A 71 -17.34 0.95 20.57
N PRO A 72 -18.26 0.16 21.13
CA PRO A 72 -18.16 -1.30 21.14
C PRO A 72 -17.98 -1.90 19.74
N MET A 73 -18.65 -1.34 18.73
CA MET A 73 -18.51 -1.77 17.33
C MET A 73 -17.06 -1.58 16.84
N MET A 74 -16.46 -0.42 17.13
CA MET A 74 -15.07 -0.12 16.78
C MET A 74 -14.05 -1.05 17.48
N LEU A 75 -14.35 -1.52 18.69
CA LEU A 75 -13.50 -2.46 19.42
C LEU A 75 -13.54 -3.88 18.84
N ALA A 76 -14.69 -4.30 18.31
CA ALA A 76 -14.87 -5.66 17.77
C ALA A 76 -14.26 -5.83 16.38
N VAL A 77 -14.22 -4.76 15.58
CA VAL A 77 -13.76 -4.78 14.19
C VAL A 77 -12.36 -5.37 14.00
N PRO A 78 -11.30 -4.99 14.76
CA PRO A 78 -9.96 -5.53 14.57
C PRO A 78 -9.85 -7.04 14.76
N GLN A 79 -10.82 -7.68 15.42
CA GLN A 79 -10.79 -9.13 15.68
C GLN A 79 -11.26 -9.97 14.49
N ASN A 80 -11.70 -9.32 13.40
CA ASN A 80 -12.16 -9.95 12.17
C ASN A 80 -13.24 -11.05 12.39
N ASN A 81 -14.00 -10.93 13.48
CA ASN A 81 -14.99 -11.91 13.91
C ASN A 81 -16.41 -11.40 13.64
N VAL A 82 -16.99 -11.88 12.53
CA VAL A 82 -18.34 -11.48 12.10
C VAL A 82 -19.42 -11.88 13.10
N GLU A 83 -19.24 -12.97 13.87
CA GLU A 83 -20.23 -13.39 14.88
C GLU A 83 -20.34 -12.36 16.01
N VAL A 84 -19.22 -11.80 16.46
CA VAL A 84 -19.21 -10.74 17.49
C VAL A 84 -19.85 -9.46 16.95
N ILE A 85 -19.58 -9.10 15.69
CA ILE A 85 -20.20 -7.95 15.03
C ILE A 85 -21.72 -8.13 14.95
N GLN A 86 -22.19 -9.29 14.51
CA GLN A 86 -23.61 -9.63 14.44
C GLN A 86 -24.26 -9.59 15.82
N LEU A 87 -23.60 -10.16 16.83
CA LEU A 87 -24.08 -10.14 18.21
C LEU A 87 -24.24 -8.70 18.73
N LEU A 88 -23.28 -7.80 18.48
CA LEU A 88 -23.43 -6.40 18.88
C LEU A 88 -24.62 -5.72 18.16
N MET A 89 -24.81 -6.00 16.87
CA MET A 89 -25.95 -5.47 16.10
C MET A 89 -27.30 -6.01 16.60
N GLU A 90 -27.38 -7.30 16.97
CA GLU A 90 -28.57 -7.92 17.58
C GLU A 90 -29.04 -7.17 18.83
N TYR A 91 -28.09 -6.62 19.59
CA TYR A 91 -28.34 -5.82 20.81
C TYR A 91 -28.34 -4.30 20.57
N GLY A 92 -28.47 -3.88 19.30
CA GLY A 92 -28.71 -2.48 18.94
C GLY A 92 -27.48 -1.62 18.72
N ALA A 93 -26.28 -2.19 18.62
CA ALA A 93 -25.12 -1.42 18.17
C ALA A 93 -25.30 -0.99 16.72
N ASP A 94 -25.08 0.30 16.45
CA ASP A 94 -25.05 0.80 15.08
C ASP A 94 -23.73 0.39 14.39
N ILE A 95 -23.87 -0.26 13.23
CA ILE A 95 -22.77 -0.64 12.34
C ILE A 95 -21.94 0.57 11.84
N ARG A 96 -22.52 1.77 11.93
CA ARG A 96 -21.86 3.05 11.61
C ARG A 96 -21.36 3.81 12.83
N ALA A 97 -21.54 3.31 14.06
CA ALA A 97 -21.06 3.97 15.29
C ALA A 97 -19.53 3.96 15.34
N GLY A 98 -18.91 4.94 14.69
CA GLY A 98 -17.47 5.13 14.62
C GLY A 98 -16.92 6.07 15.69
N SER A 99 -15.75 6.63 15.41
CA SER A 99 -15.22 7.80 16.13
C SER A 99 -15.45 9.06 15.29
N ASN A 100 -15.05 10.23 15.82
CA ASN A 100 -15.04 11.48 15.04
C ASN A 100 -14.17 11.41 13.77
N TYR A 101 -13.22 10.46 13.69
CA TYR A 101 -12.24 10.41 12.61
C TYR A 101 -12.53 9.36 11.53
N GLU A 102 -13.29 8.31 11.87
CA GLU A 102 -13.51 7.18 10.97
C GLU A 102 -14.70 6.31 11.37
N PHE A 103 -15.29 5.63 10.38
CA PHE A 103 -16.34 4.63 10.58
C PHE A 103 -15.72 3.25 10.84
N PRO A 104 -16.50 2.31 11.44
CA PRO A 104 -16.06 0.93 11.67
C PRO A 104 -15.46 0.25 10.43
N ILE A 105 -16.00 0.51 9.23
CA ILE A 105 -15.47 -0.09 7.99
C ILE A 105 -14.06 0.40 7.62
N HIS A 106 -13.72 1.67 7.91
CA HIS A 106 -12.36 2.19 7.68
C HIS A 106 -11.36 1.51 8.61
N ARG A 107 -11.73 1.34 9.88
CA ARG A 107 -10.93 0.58 10.85
C ARG A 107 -10.77 -0.88 10.43
N ALA A 108 -11.84 -1.51 9.95
CA ALA A 108 -11.78 -2.88 9.44
C ALA A 108 -10.77 -2.98 8.30
N ALA A 109 -10.80 -1.98 7.40
CA ALA A 109 -9.86 -1.89 6.32
C ALA A 109 -8.43 -1.65 6.81
N GLU A 110 -8.18 -0.77 7.78
CA GLU A 110 -6.86 -0.50 8.36
C GLU A 110 -6.25 -1.75 9.02
N PHE A 111 -7.04 -2.52 9.76
CA PHE A 111 -6.56 -3.70 10.50
C PHE A 111 -6.56 -4.99 9.66
N GLY A 112 -6.96 -4.92 8.39
CA GLY A 112 -6.98 -6.10 7.52
C GLY A 112 -8.13 -7.08 7.81
N ALA A 113 -9.18 -6.63 8.50
CA ALA A 113 -10.35 -7.43 8.85
C ALA A 113 -11.28 -7.64 7.64
N ASP A 114 -10.81 -8.40 6.66
CA ASP A 114 -11.44 -8.65 5.37
C ASP A 114 -12.83 -9.30 5.46
N ARG A 115 -13.06 -10.18 6.44
CA ARG A 115 -14.38 -10.79 6.67
C ARG A 115 -15.38 -9.75 7.16
N VAL A 116 -14.95 -8.86 8.06
CA VAL A 116 -15.79 -7.76 8.57
C VAL A 116 -16.03 -6.72 7.49
N VAL A 117 -15.03 -6.35 6.68
CA VAL A 117 -15.21 -5.45 5.52
C VAL A 117 -16.25 -6.01 4.56
N ARG A 118 -16.14 -7.30 4.20
CA ARG A 118 -17.12 -7.96 3.32
C ARG A 118 -18.52 -7.93 3.93
N PHE A 119 -18.64 -8.32 5.20
CA PHE A 119 -19.92 -8.32 5.91
C PHE A 119 -20.55 -6.93 5.95
N PHE A 120 -19.78 -5.88 6.25
CA PHE A 120 -20.26 -4.50 6.26
C PHE A 120 -20.80 -4.04 4.90
N ILE A 121 -20.14 -4.41 3.80
CA ILE A 121 -20.61 -4.12 2.45
C ILE A 121 -21.90 -4.92 2.14
N GLU A 122 -21.98 -6.19 2.57
CA GLU A 122 -23.20 -7.00 2.45
C GLU A 122 -24.39 -6.43 3.25
N GLN A 123 -24.12 -5.74 4.35
CA GLN A 123 -25.12 -4.96 5.11
C GLN A 123 -25.46 -3.60 4.47
N GLY A 124 -24.96 -3.32 3.26
CA GLY A 124 -25.28 -2.12 2.49
C GLY A 124 -24.46 -0.88 2.84
N ILE A 125 -23.33 -1.03 3.53
CA ILE A 125 -22.37 0.08 3.67
C ILE A 125 -21.68 0.28 2.31
N ASP A 126 -21.77 1.50 1.76
CA ASP A 126 -21.03 1.86 0.55
C ASP A 126 -19.52 1.85 0.85
N PRO A 127 -18.72 0.99 0.19
CA PRO A 127 -17.27 0.97 0.38
C PRO A 127 -16.58 2.27 -0.06
N ARG A 128 -17.27 3.16 -0.79
CA ARG A 128 -16.76 4.49 -1.16
C ARG A 128 -16.94 5.54 -0.07
N LEU A 129 -17.54 5.18 1.06
CA LEU A 129 -17.74 6.07 2.20
C LEU A 129 -16.41 6.74 2.59
N LYS A 130 -16.44 8.07 2.74
CA LYS A 130 -15.27 8.87 3.10
C LYS A 130 -15.37 9.33 4.55
N THR A 131 -14.24 9.33 5.25
CA THR A 131 -14.13 10.00 6.55
C THR A 131 -14.20 11.52 6.38
N GLU A 132 -14.30 12.28 7.47
CA GLU A 132 -14.23 13.75 7.43
C GLU A 132 -12.94 14.26 6.76
N GLY A 133 -11.83 13.53 6.96
CA GLY A 133 -10.54 13.78 6.28
C GLY A 133 -10.49 13.35 4.82
N GLY A 134 -11.59 12.90 4.22
CA GLY A 134 -11.70 12.52 2.81
C GLY A 134 -11.10 11.16 2.44
N ARG A 135 -10.75 10.33 3.42
CA ARG A 135 -10.18 8.98 3.18
C ARG A 135 -11.30 7.98 2.87
N SER A 136 -11.26 7.33 1.70
CA SER A 136 -12.13 6.18 1.39
C SER A 136 -11.64 4.92 2.12
N VAL A 137 -12.49 3.89 2.20
CA VAL A 137 -12.13 2.58 2.77
C VAL A 137 -10.94 1.97 2.02
N LEU A 138 -10.93 2.05 0.69
CA LEU A 138 -9.82 1.56 -0.13
C LEU A 138 -8.52 2.34 0.12
N SER A 139 -8.59 3.67 0.28
CA SER A 139 -7.40 4.47 0.57
C SER A 139 -6.77 4.14 1.93
N VAL A 140 -7.59 3.81 2.93
CA VAL A 140 -7.11 3.36 4.26
C VAL A 140 -6.48 1.98 4.15
N ALA A 141 -7.10 1.05 3.41
CA ALA A 141 -6.52 -0.27 3.17
C ALA A 141 -5.14 -0.17 2.50
N ARG A 142 -5.00 0.63 1.45
CA ARG A 142 -3.73 0.82 0.72
C ARG A 142 -2.60 1.34 1.62
N ALA A 143 -2.91 2.32 2.47
CA ALA A 143 -1.94 2.92 3.39
C ALA A 143 -1.52 1.99 4.55
N SER A 144 -2.23 0.87 4.77
CA SER A 144 -1.95 -0.03 5.89
C SER A 144 -1.24 -1.31 5.45
N ARG A 145 -0.14 -1.61 6.15
CA ARG A 145 0.61 -2.87 6.00
C ARG A 145 -0.18 -4.11 6.41
N HIS A 146 -1.26 -3.95 7.17
CA HIS A 146 -2.07 -5.07 7.68
C HIS A 146 -3.15 -5.52 6.67
N SER A 147 -3.37 -4.73 5.62
CA SER A 147 -4.54 -4.82 4.75
C SER A 147 -4.30 -5.55 3.43
N LYS A 148 -3.31 -6.45 3.42
CA LYS A 148 -2.84 -7.18 2.23
C LYS A 148 -3.98 -7.79 1.41
N ASN A 149 -5.01 -8.32 2.07
CA ASN A 149 -6.16 -8.96 1.42
C ASN A 149 -7.34 -8.00 1.20
N VAL A 150 -7.42 -6.91 1.97
CA VAL A 150 -8.54 -5.97 1.91
C VAL A 150 -8.46 -5.05 0.68
N GLY A 151 -7.27 -4.53 0.35
CA GLY A 151 -7.09 -3.69 -0.84
C GLY A 151 -7.57 -4.38 -2.13
N PRO A 152 -7.08 -5.60 -2.44
CA PRO A 152 -7.56 -6.38 -3.58
C PRO A 152 -9.06 -6.70 -3.53
N LEU A 153 -9.59 -7.07 -2.36
CA LEU A 153 -11.02 -7.32 -2.16
C LEU A 153 -11.87 -6.10 -2.52
N LEU A 154 -11.51 -4.93 -2.00
CA LEU A 154 -12.22 -3.68 -2.28
C LEU A 154 -12.15 -3.31 -3.76
N VAL A 155 -10.98 -3.46 -4.40
CA VAL A 155 -10.85 -3.23 -5.85
C VAL A 155 -11.81 -4.14 -6.63
N GLU A 156 -11.89 -5.43 -6.29
CA GLU A 156 -12.80 -6.37 -6.98
C GLU A 156 -14.27 -5.98 -6.81
N LEU A 157 -14.68 -5.61 -5.59
CA LEU A 157 -16.05 -5.20 -5.29
C LEU A 157 -16.41 -3.87 -5.97
N LEU A 158 -15.50 -2.90 -5.96
CA LEU A 158 -15.70 -1.59 -6.54
C LEU A 158 -15.73 -1.64 -8.08
N LYS A 159 -14.97 -2.56 -8.71
CA LYS A 159 -15.04 -2.78 -10.16
C LYS A 159 -16.46 -3.15 -10.62
N LYS A 160 -17.20 -3.93 -9.82
CA LYS A 160 -18.57 -4.39 -10.14
C LYS A 160 -19.61 -3.27 -10.12
N THR A 161 -19.31 -2.15 -9.44
CA THR A 161 -20.24 -1.03 -9.23
C THR A 161 -19.65 0.30 -9.68
N LYS A 162 -18.58 0.27 -10.49
CA LYS A 162 -17.81 1.46 -10.90
C LYS A 162 -18.67 2.53 -11.56
N ASP A 163 -19.70 2.12 -12.29
CA ASP A 163 -20.70 2.96 -12.95
C ASP A 163 -21.61 3.72 -11.96
N GLN A 164 -21.71 3.27 -10.71
CA GLN A 164 -22.53 3.90 -9.66
C GLN A 164 -21.80 5.03 -8.92
N ARG A 165 -20.54 5.33 -9.27
CA ARG A 165 -19.78 6.40 -8.63
C ARG A 165 -20.41 7.78 -8.88
N GLY A 166 -20.22 8.71 -7.95
CA GLY A 166 -20.66 10.10 -8.12
C GLY A 166 -20.08 10.75 -9.39
N PRO A 167 -20.62 11.88 -9.86
CA PRO A 167 -20.22 12.49 -11.13
C PRO A 167 -18.72 12.89 -11.16
N PRO A 168 -18.10 12.97 -12.36
CA PRO A 168 -16.71 13.40 -12.51
C PRO A 168 -16.47 14.81 -11.96
N PRO A 169 -15.29 15.08 -11.38
CA PRO A 169 -14.93 16.43 -10.96
C PRO A 169 -14.85 17.36 -12.17
N LYS A 170 -15.26 18.63 -11.99
CA LYS A 170 -15.20 19.66 -13.05
C LYS A 170 -13.78 19.90 -13.59
N LYS A 171 -12.77 19.70 -12.74
CA LYS A 171 -11.35 19.82 -13.09
C LYS A 171 -10.66 18.50 -12.75
N ALA A 172 -10.12 17.83 -13.76
CA ALA A 172 -9.27 16.68 -13.56
C ALA A 172 -7.92 17.09 -12.94
N LYS A 173 -7.32 16.17 -12.18
CA LYS A 173 -5.95 16.28 -11.67
C LYS A 173 -4.92 16.02 -12.79
N GLU A 174 -3.70 15.65 -12.42
CA GLU A 174 -2.59 15.42 -13.36
C GLU A 174 -2.87 14.29 -14.36
N LEU A 175 -3.44 13.18 -13.88
CA LEU A 175 -3.76 11.99 -14.68
C LEU A 175 -5.26 11.72 -14.61
N SER A 176 -5.97 11.88 -15.73
CA SER A 176 -7.39 11.53 -15.84
C SER A 176 -7.58 10.11 -16.36
N GLU A 177 -8.62 9.43 -15.88
CA GLU A 177 -9.03 8.12 -16.39
C GLU A 177 -9.20 8.13 -17.91
N GLU A 178 -9.88 9.13 -18.47
CA GLU A 178 -10.11 9.27 -19.91
C GLU A 178 -8.79 9.22 -20.72
N ARG A 179 -7.85 10.12 -20.43
CA ARG A 179 -6.54 10.17 -21.10
C ARG A 179 -5.73 8.89 -20.92
N VAL A 180 -5.77 8.32 -19.71
CA VAL A 180 -5.04 7.08 -19.42
C VAL A 180 -5.64 5.91 -20.18
N THR A 181 -6.96 5.74 -20.16
CA THR A 181 -7.66 4.68 -20.90
C THR A 181 -7.47 4.84 -22.40
N GLN A 182 -7.49 6.07 -22.92
CA GLN A 182 -7.19 6.33 -24.32
C GLN A 182 -5.77 5.87 -24.68
N TYR A 183 -4.76 6.24 -23.89
CA TYR A 183 -3.37 5.81 -24.10
C TYR A 183 -3.22 4.28 -24.03
N LEU A 184 -3.84 3.66 -23.03
CA LEU A 184 -3.74 2.22 -22.80
C LEU A 184 -4.60 1.36 -23.74
N SER A 185 -5.50 1.98 -24.51
CA SER A 185 -6.29 1.29 -25.55
C SER A 185 -5.48 0.97 -26.81
N GLY A 186 -4.34 1.64 -27.01
CA GLY A 186 -3.42 1.37 -28.09
C GLY A 186 -2.52 0.15 -27.85
N ASP A 187 -1.69 -0.15 -28.85
CA ASP A 187 -0.68 -1.19 -28.77
C ASP A 187 0.40 -0.84 -27.73
N ALA A 188 0.99 -1.89 -27.14
CA ALA A 188 2.11 -1.73 -26.23
C ALA A 188 3.28 -0.99 -26.91
N PRO A 189 3.86 0.06 -26.28
CA PRO A 189 5.02 0.74 -26.82
C PRO A 189 6.21 -0.21 -27.05
N ALA A 190 7.09 0.15 -27.98
CA ALA A 190 8.28 -0.64 -28.26
C ALA A 190 9.12 -0.89 -26.99
N GLY A 191 9.47 -2.16 -26.74
CA GLY A 191 10.23 -2.57 -25.56
C GLY A 191 9.38 -2.82 -24.30
N VAL A 192 8.06 -2.60 -24.34
CA VAL A 192 7.14 -3.01 -23.27
C VAL A 192 6.51 -4.36 -23.65
N ALA A 193 6.71 -5.37 -22.80
CA ALA A 193 6.13 -6.69 -23.05
C ALA A 193 4.59 -6.64 -22.98
N PRO A 194 3.86 -7.42 -23.81
CA PRO A 194 2.39 -7.45 -23.78
C PRO A 194 1.80 -7.73 -22.39
N LYS A 195 2.41 -8.67 -21.65
CA LYS A 195 2.03 -8.97 -20.26
C LYS A 195 2.18 -7.76 -19.34
N THR A 196 3.25 -6.99 -19.47
CA THR A 196 3.45 -5.75 -18.69
C THR A 196 2.43 -4.69 -19.08
N TRP A 197 2.05 -4.61 -20.35
CA TRP A 197 1.00 -3.68 -20.81
C TRP A 197 -0.38 -4.03 -20.26
N GLU A 198 -0.72 -5.32 -20.19
CA GLU A 198 -1.94 -5.81 -19.51
C GLU A 198 -1.90 -5.56 -18.01
N GLN A 199 -0.76 -5.79 -17.36
CA GLN A 199 -0.57 -5.46 -15.94
C GLN A 199 -0.75 -3.97 -15.68
N LEU A 200 -0.22 -3.10 -16.54
CA LEU A 200 -0.40 -1.64 -16.42
C LEU A 200 -1.88 -1.25 -16.57
N ARG A 201 -2.60 -1.86 -17.52
CA ARG A 201 -4.06 -1.69 -17.66
C ARG A 201 -4.81 -2.06 -16.39
N ALA A 202 -4.58 -3.27 -15.87
CA ALA A 202 -5.23 -3.74 -14.65
C ALA A 202 -4.90 -2.86 -13.44
N PHE A 203 -3.64 -2.41 -13.34
CA PHE A 203 -3.19 -1.50 -12.30
C PHE A 203 -3.91 -0.15 -12.38
N MET A 204 -3.91 0.50 -13.55
CA MET A 204 -4.57 1.80 -13.72
C MET A 204 -6.10 1.70 -13.56
N GLU A 205 -6.73 0.60 -13.97
CA GLU A 205 -8.13 0.34 -13.63
C GLU A 205 -8.38 0.31 -12.12
N SER A 206 -7.46 -0.31 -11.35
CA SER A 206 -7.57 -0.35 -9.89
C SER A 206 -7.37 1.04 -9.25
N VAL A 207 -6.56 1.90 -9.88
CA VAL A 207 -6.34 3.29 -9.44
C VAL A 207 -7.62 4.10 -9.66
N PHE A 208 -8.28 3.95 -10.82
CA PHE A 208 -9.47 4.71 -11.18
C PHE A 208 -10.81 4.07 -10.77
N VAL A 209 -10.77 3.04 -9.93
CA VAL A 209 -12.01 2.35 -9.49
C VAL A 209 -12.90 3.24 -8.62
N GLU A 210 -12.31 4.18 -7.87
CA GLU A 210 -13.02 5.19 -7.07
C GLU A 210 -12.81 6.63 -7.57
N GLU A 211 -11.77 6.87 -8.37
CA GLU A 211 -11.32 8.20 -8.73
C GLU A 211 -11.38 8.39 -10.24
N TYR A 212 -11.80 9.58 -10.69
CA TYR A 212 -11.76 9.96 -12.10
C TYR A 212 -10.40 10.50 -12.54
N SER A 213 -9.60 10.96 -11.58
CA SER A 213 -8.27 11.48 -11.81
C SER A 213 -7.43 11.48 -10.54
N VAL A 214 -6.12 11.34 -10.68
CA VAL A 214 -5.13 11.31 -9.59
C VAL A 214 -3.97 12.27 -9.86
N THR A 215 -3.29 12.74 -8.81
CA THR A 215 -1.95 13.34 -8.97
C THR A 215 -0.88 12.27 -9.15
N VAL A 216 0.31 12.64 -9.61
CA VAL A 216 1.43 11.69 -9.69
C VAL A 216 1.85 11.24 -8.29
N ASP A 217 1.77 12.12 -7.28
CA ASP A 217 1.98 11.75 -5.87
C ASP A 217 0.99 10.67 -5.40
N GLN A 218 -0.29 10.76 -5.79
CA GLN A 218 -1.30 9.75 -5.43
C GLN A 218 -1.07 8.42 -6.15
N LEU A 219 -0.63 8.46 -7.41
CA LEU A 219 -0.28 7.26 -8.17
C LEU A 219 0.94 6.54 -7.58
N TYR A 220 1.93 7.30 -7.09
CA TYR A 220 3.16 6.73 -6.52
C TYR A 220 2.89 5.74 -5.38
N ALA A 221 1.90 5.99 -4.52
CA ALA A 221 1.53 5.05 -3.47
C ALA A 221 1.13 3.66 -4.04
N GLY A 222 0.36 3.65 -5.13
CA GLY A 222 0.02 2.41 -5.83
C GLY A 222 1.23 1.74 -6.48
N ILE A 223 2.17 2.52 -7.04
CA ILE A 223 3.41 1.97 -7.61
C ILE A 223 4.27 1.35 -6.49
N ALA A 224 4.34 1.99 -5.33
CA ALA A 224 5.09 1.50 -4.17
C ALA A 224 4.55 0.17 -3.62
N GLU A 225 3.24 -0.05 -3.73
CA GLU A 225 2.58 -1.30 -3.29
C GLU A 225 2.73 -2.43 -4.32
N HIS A 226 2.60 -2.12 -5.62
CA HIS A 226 2.55 -3.12 -6.70
C HIS A 226 3.88 -3.31 -7.46
N GLY A 227 4.80 -2.35 -7.37
CA GLY A 227 5.96 -2.19 -8.25
C GLY A 227 7.31 -2.51 -7.61
N ASN A 228 7.39 -2.76 -6.29
CA ASN A 228 8.65 -2.96 -5.57
C ASN A 228 9.58 -4.03 -6.13
N THR A 229 9.05 -4.96 -6.92
CA THR A 229 9.81 -6.05 -7.55
C THR A 229 9.48 -6.23 -9.03
N ASN A 230 8.78 -5.27 -9.64
CA ASN A 230 8.36 -5.33 -11.04
C ASN A 230 8.86 -4.10 -11.81
N ALA A 231 10.18 -4.07 -12.05
CA ALA A 231 10.82 -3.00 -12.80
C ALA A 231 10.14 -2.71 -14.16
N PRO A 232 9.73 -3.70 -14.98
CA PRO A 232 8.97 -3.45 -16.20
C PRO A 232 7.69 -2.63 -15.99
N LEU A 233 6.91 -2.93 -14.94
CA LEU A 233 5.69 -2.19 -14.62
C LEU A 233 5.99 -0.77 -14.15
N VAL A 234 7.05 -0.58 -13.34
CA VAL A 234 7.49 0.76 -12.90
C VAL A 234 7.91 1.61 -14.11
N PHE A 235 8.71 1.07 -15.03
CA PHE A 235 9.10 1.76 -16.26
C PHE A 235 7.88 2.15 -17.09
N ALA A 236 6.98 1.19 -17.36
CA ALA A 236 5.77 1.46 -18.14
C ALA A 236 4.88 2.52 -17.46
N THR A 237 4.86 2.58 -16.13
CA THR A 237 4.11 3.59 -15.38
C THR A 237 4.75 4.97 -15.47
N ILE A 238 6.08 5.08 -15.38
CA ILE A 238 6.80 6.35 -15.58
C ILE A 238 6.59 6.87 -17.01
N ASP A 239 6.66 6.00 -18.01
CA ASP A 239 6.41 6.36 -19.40
C ASP A 239 4.96 6.81 -19.60
N LEU A 240 3.98 6.13 -18.99
CA LEU A 240 2.59 6.58 -18.97
C LEU A 240 2.47 7.99 -18.40
N ILE A 241 3.11 8.29 -17.24
CA ILE A 241 3.07 9.62 -16.63
C ILE A 241 3.59 10.68 -17.63
N ARG A 242 4.72 10.41 -18.29
CA ARG A 242 5.31 11.31 -19.29
C ARG A 242 4.40 11.57 -20.49
N GLN A 243 3.62 10.58 -20.91
CA GLN A 243 2.74 10.69 -22.08
C GLN A 243 1.40 11.37 -21.77
N VAL A 244 0.81 11.09 -20.60
CA VAL A 244 -0.59 11.43 -20.33
C VAL A 244 -0.80 12.48 -19.24
N SER A 245 0.25 12.88 -18.51
CA SER A 245 0.15 13.96 -17.53
C SER A 245 -0.30 15.28 -18.17
N THR A 246 -1.16 16.03 -17.48
CA THR A 246 -1.48 17.42 -17.82
C THR A 246 -0.38 18.40 -17.41
N ARG A 247 0.42 18.04 -16.39
CA ARG A 247 1.58 18.82 -15.95
C ARG A 247 2.77 18.43 -16.82
N ALA A 248 3.38 19.40 -17.50
CA ALA A 248 4.61 19.19 -18.25
C ALA A 248 5.78 18.86 -17.29
N PRO A 249 6.75 18.02 -17.72
CA PRO A 249 7.96 17.78 -16.94
C PRO A 249 8.75 19.08 -16.79
N ALA A 250 9.30 19.33 -15.59
CA ALA A 250 10.08 20.52 -15.30
C ALA A 250 11.32 20.16 -14.50
N SER A 251 12.48 20.71 -14.87
CA SER A 251 13.71 20.49 -14.12
C SER A 251 13.72 21.28 -12.81
N LYS A 252 14.26 20.70 -11.73
CA LYS A 252 14.30 21.30 -10.41
C LYS A 252 15.63 21.03 -9.70
N THR A 253 16.17 22.06 -9.03
CA THR A 253 17.35 21.94 -8.19
C THR A 253 16.97 22.12 -6.71
N LEU A 254 17.47 21.25 -5.84
CA LEU A 254 17.20 21.24 -4.39
C LEU A 254 18.50 21.15 -3.60
N LYS A 255 18.55 21.80 -2.43
CA LYS A 255 19.63 21.56 -1.44
C LYS A 255 19.42 20.28 -0.63
N LYS A 256 18.17 19.87 -0.45
CA LYS A 256 17.77 18.65 0.26
C LYS A 256 16.37 18.21 -0.15
N VAL A 257 16.10 16.92 -0.06
CA VAL A 257 14.75 16.34 -0.18
C VAL A 257 14.18 16.20 1.23
N ALA A 258 13.17 17.01 1.58
CA ALA A 258 12.61 17.08 2.93
C ALA A 258 11.23 16.42 3.09
N LYS A 259 10.54 16.12 1.99
CA LYS A 259 9.23 15.46 1.98
C LYS A 259 9.42 13.95 1.87
N ASN A 260 8.55 13.17 2.50
CA ASN A 260 8.50 11.73 2.35
C ASN A 260 7.03 11.26 2.20
N PRO A 261 6.65 10.58 1.10
CA PRO A 261 7.42 10.39 -0.12
C PRO A 261 7.66 11.72 -0.88
N PHE A 262 8.69 11.77 -1.72
CA PHE A 262 8.94 12.87 -2.66
C PHE A 262 8.81 12.39 -4.10
N VAL A 263 7.95 13.05 -4.87
CA VAL A 263 7.68 12.71 -6.26
C VAL A 263 7.94 13.93 -7.13
N HIS A 264 8.71 13.75 -8.19
CA HIS A 264 9.07 14.81 -9.12
C HIS A 264 8.85 14.38 -10.57
N HIS A 265 8.04 15.16 -11.29
CA HIS A 265 7.83 14.98 -12.73
C HIS A 265 8.77 15.90 -13.51
N GLY A 266 9.88 15.34 -14.01
CA GLY A 266 10.98 16.07 -14.67
C GLY A 266 12.34 15.67 -14.09
N ASP A 267 13.37 16.45 -14.42
CA ASP A 267 14.75 16.21 -13.96
C ASP A 267 14.99 16.82 -12.58
N LEU A 268 15.70 16.10 -11.72
CA LEU A 268 16.00 16.54 -10.36
C LEU A 268 17.50 16.63 -10.12
N VAL A 269 17.97 17.78 -9.66
CA VAL A 269 19.33 17.98 -9.16
C VAL A 269 19.30 18.19 -7.64
N VAL A 270 20.13 17.46 -6.90
CA VAL A 270 20.33 17.62 -5.46
C VAL A 270 21.75 18.10 -5.18
N GLU A 271 21.86 19.34 -4.69
CA GLU A 271 23.12 19.99 -4.30
C GLU A 271 23.53 19.55 -2.89
N GLY A 272 24.10 18.35 -2.79
CA GLY A 272 24.58 17.75 -1.54
C GLY A 272 24.20 16.27 -1.39
N PRO A 273 24.51 15.66 -0.23
CA PRO A 273 24.21 14.25 0.00
C PRO A 273 22.70 14.00 0.03
N LEU A 274 22.27 12.90 -0.60
CA LEU A 274 20.88 12.48 -0.66
C LEU A 274 20.69 11.20 0.16
N LYS A 275 19.92 11.30 1.26
CA LYS A 275 19.33 10.13 1.93
C LYS A 275 17.92 9.89 1.36
N VAL A 276 17.78 8.84 0.57
CA VAL A 276 16.51 8.41 -0.03
C VAL A 276 15.63 7.77 1.03
N LEU A 277 14.38 8.21 1.09
CA LEU A 277 13.31 7.59 1.89
C LEU A 277 12.27 6.95 0.96
N SER A 278 11.60 7.75 0.13
CA SER A 278 10.76 7.24 -0.96
C SER A 278 10.74 8.30 -2.04
N LEU A 279 11.38 8.00 -3.16
CA LEU A 279 11.68 8.97 -4.21
C LEU A 279 11.30 8.43 -5.59
N LEU A 280 10.44 9.16 -6.30
CA LEU A 280 10.23 8.99 -7.74
C LEU A 280 10.65 10.25 -8.49
N VAL A 281 11.49 10.08 -9.50
CA VAL A 281 11.89 11.11 -10.46
C VAL A 281 11.56 10.59 -11.85
N THR A 282 10.62 11.21 -12.57
CA THR A 282 10.29 10.73 -13.92
C THR A 282 11.36 11.10 -14.95
N GLY A 283 12.28 12.00 -14.67
CA GLY A 283 13.40 12.38 -15.55
C GLY A 283 14.73 11.82 -15.04
N ASN A 284 15.79 12.58 -15.27
CA ASN A 284 17.13 12.28 -14.75
C ASN A 284 17.25 12.71 -13.27
N LEU A 285 18.05 11.97 -12.51
CA LEU A 285 18.44 12.34 -11.15
C LEU A 285 19.95 12.60 -11.11
N THR A 286 20.34 13.78 -10.66
CA THR A 286 21.75 14.12 -10.40
C THR A 286 21.89 14.48 -8.92
N VAL A 287 22.81 13.82 -8.22
CA VAL A 287 23.16 14.12 -6.84
C VAL A 287 24.62 14.57 -6.82
N ASN A 288 24.85 15.85 -6.54
CA ASN A 288 26.20 16.41 -6.38
C ASN A 288 26.72 16.04 -4.98
N GLY A 289 27.01 14.76 -4.79
CA GLY A 289 27.36 14.17 -3.51
C GLY A 289 27.07 12.68 -3.44
N LYS A 290 27.13 12.15 -2.21
CA LYS A 290 26.79 10.75 -1.92
C LYS A 290 25.28 10.54 -1.89
N ALA A 291 24.81 9.43 -2.44
CA ALA A 291 23.43 9.00 -2.33
C ALA A 291 23.33 7.69 -1.53
N SER A 292 22.33 7.58 -0.65
CA SER A 292 22.03 6.34 0.06
C SER A 292 20.54 6.03 0.05
N ASN A 293 20.21 4.76 -0.18
CA ASN A 293 18.86 4.22 -0.10
C ASN A 293 18.85 3.10 0.96
N PHE A 294 18.07 3.28 2.03
CA PHE A 294 18.05 2.36 3.17
C PHE A 294 16.98 1.29 3.01
N GLU A 295 17.04 0.25 3.85
CA GLU A 295 16.04 -0.80 3.88
C GLU A 295 14.60 -0.25 3.94
N GLY A 296 13.71 -0.83 3.11
CA GLY A 296 12.31 -0.43 3.00
C GLY A 296 12.06 0.88 2.25
N CYS A 297 13.12 1.57 1.79
CA CYS A 297 13.02 2.82 1.03
C CYS A 297 13.09 2.55 -0.47
N GLN A 298 12.26 3.23 -1.27
CA GLN A 298 12.22 3.03 -2.74
C GLN A 298 12.88 4.19 -3.49
N LEU A 299 13.63 3.87 -4.54
CA LEU A 299 14.17 4.85 -5.49
C LEU A 299 13.80 4.48 -6.92
N PHE A 300 12.94 5.27 -7.55
CA PHE A 300 12.55 5.11 -8.95
C PHE A 300 13.02 6.31 -9.78
N VAL A 301 13.87 6.08 -10.77
CA VAL A 301 14.39 7.09 -11.69
C VAL A 301 14.03 6.71 -13.12
N GLY A 302 13.34 7.59 -13.83
CA GLY A 302 12.88 7.34 -15.20
C GLY A 302 13.96 7.50 -16.27
N GLY A 303 15.00 8.29 -15.98
CA GLY A 303 16.14 8.54 -16.86
C GLY A 303 17.44 8.07 -16.23
N ASP A 304 18.52 8.81 -16.46
CA ASP A 304 19.83 8.52 -15.91
C ASP A 304 19.93 8.94 -14.43
N PHE A 305 20.75 8.22 -13.66
CA PHE A 305 21.10 8.56 -12.29
C PHE A 305 22.61 8.74 -12.15
N GLU A 306 23.04 9.94 -11.76
CA GLU A 306 24.45 10.27 -11.50
C GLU A 306 24.65 10.73 -10.04
N CYS A 307 25.68 10.20 -9.39
CA CYS A 307 26.11 10.63 -8.06
C CYS A 307 27.60 10.31 -7.82
N ASP A 308 28.19 10.82 -6.73
CA ASP A 308 29.59 10.52 -6.41
C ASP A 308 29.77 9.05 -6.01
N THR A 309 28.95 8.59 -5.05
CA THR A 309 28.91 7.22 -4.55
C THR A 309 27.48 6.86 -4.22
N PHE A 310 27.10 5.61 -4.47
CA PHE A 310 25.77 5.11 -4.19
C PHE A 310 25.80 3.90 -3.25
N GLN A 311 25.04 3.96 -2.17
CA GLN A 311 24.76 2.81 -1.31
C GLN A 311 23.27 2.47 -1.40
N THR A 312 22.92 1.20 -1.56
CA THR A 312 21.54 0.75 -1.55
C THR A 312 21.33 -0.52 -0.73
N GLU A 313 20.27 -0.50 0.07
CA GLU A 313 19.74 -1.63 0.85
C GLU A 313 18.25 -1.89 0.55
N GLY A 314 17.63 -1.02 -0.26
CA GLY A 314 16.24 -1.12 -0.69
C GLY A 314 16.12 -1.27 -2.21
N PRO A 315 14.88 -1.36 -2.72
CA PRO A 315 14.60 -1.49 -4.15
C PRO A 315 14.92 -0.21 -4.93
N VAL A 316 15.68 -0.37 -6.01
CA VAL A 316 16.11 0.72 -6.89
C VAL A 316 15.86 0.35 -8.34
N ILE A 317 15.14 1.22 -9.05
CA ILE A 317 14.80 1.02 -10.47
C ILE A 317 15.21 2.27 -11.26
N ILE A 318 16.08 2.10 -12.26
CA ILE A 318 16.67 3.16 -13.06
C ILE A 318 16.40 2.86 -14.55
N GLY A 319 15.64 3.75 -15.19
CA GLY A 319 15.20 3.61 -16.58
C GLY A 319 16.29 3.92 -17.61
N GLY A 320 17.29 4.71 -17.22
CA GLY A 320 18.50 4.98 -17.99
C GLY A 320 19.73 4.29 -17.42
N SER A 321 20.85 5.00 -17.41
CA SER A 321 22.15 4.54 -16.91
C SER A 321 22.39 5.00 -15.47
N LEU A 322 23.17 4.21 -14.73
CA LEU A 322 23.68 4.57 -13.41
C LEU A 322 25.17 4.89 -13.53
N LYS A 323 25.59 6.06 -13.07
CA LYS A 323 26.99 6.47 -13.01
C LYS A 323 27.36 6.90 -11.58
N ALA A 324 28.31 6.21 -10.98
CA ALA A 324 28.90 6.56 -9.69
C ALA A 324 30.33 6.03 -9.59
N SER A 325 31.20 6.64 -8.78
CA SER A 325 32.55 6.08 -8.57
C SER A 325 32.49 4.73 -7.84
N THR A 326 31.59 4.60 -6.86
CA THR A 326 31.36 3.36 -6.10
C THR A 326 29.87 3.10 -5.98
N VAL A 327 29.48 1.83 -6.14
CA VAL A 327 28.12 1.33 -5.89
C VAL A 327 28.20 0.17 -4.90
N ASP A 328 27.61 0.33 -3.72
CA ASP A 328 27.50 -0.71 -2.70
C ASP A 328 26.03 -1.14 -2.60
N ALA A 329 25.70 -2.33 -3.11
CA ALA A 329 24.37 -2.94 -3.03
C ALA A 329 24.38 -4.04 -1.97
N LEU A 330 23.77 -3.76 -0.82
CA LEU A 330 23.99 -4.49 0.42
C LEU A 330 22.67 -5.00 1.00
N TYR A 331 22.68 -6.25 1.47
CA TYR A 331 21.63 -6.91 2.24
C TYR A 331 20.28 -7.04 1.52
N ASN A 332 19.51 -8.05 1.92
CA ASN A 332 18.14 -8.33 1.47
C ASN A 332 17.96 -8.69 -0.02
N ASP A 333 16.92 -9.48 -0.31
CA ASP A 333 16.58 -9.94 -1.66
C ASP A 333 15.97 -8.85 -2.57
N TYR A 334 16.22 -7.57 -2.30
CA TYR A 334 15.82 -6.47 -3.17
C TYR A 334 16.72 -6.39 -4.42
N SER A 335 16.27 -5.62 -5.41
CA SER A 335 17.00 -5.42 -6.66
C SER A 335 17.42 -3.97 -6.90
N LEU A 336 18.63 -3.82 -7.44
CA LEU A 336 19.08 -2.67 -8.20
C LEU A 336 18.96 -2.99 -9.70
N ASP A 337 17.94 -2.44 -10.34
CA ASP A 337 17.63 -2.63 -11.76
C ASP A 337 18.02 -1.40 -12.58
N VAL A 338 19.03 -1.53 -13.44
CA VAL A 338 19.50 -0.48 -14.35
C VAL A 338 19.23 -0.88 -15.79
N ARG A 339 18.27 -0.24 -16.47
CA ARG A 339 17.95 -0.62 -17.86
C ARG A 339 19.09 -0.31 -18.83
N GLY A 340 19.82 0.78 -18.59
CA GLY A 340 20.96 1.23 -19.38
C GLY A 340 22.29 0.61 -18.92
N VAL A 341 23.31 1.45 -18.81
CA VAL A 341 24.66 1.03 -18.40
C VAL A 341 24.85 1.33 -16.91
N LEU A 342 25.38 0.36 -16.15
CA LEU A 342 25.90 0.61 -14.80
C LEU A 342 27.41 0.85 -14.92
N THR A 343 27.83 2.10 -14.73
CA THR A 343 29.23 2.54 -14.77
C THR A 343 29.74 2.83 -13.37
N ALA A 344 30.78 2.11 -12.94
CA ALA A 344 31.45 2.35 -11.66
C ALA A 344 32.92 1.93 -11.64
N ASP A 345 33.73 2.60 -10.81
CA ASP A 345 35.08 2.09 -10.54
C ASP A 345 35.00 0.83 -9.67
N ARG A 346 34.09 0.81 -8.69
CA ARG A 346 33.87 -0.33 -7.79
C ARG A 346 32.38 -0.64 -7.59
N LEU A 347 32.00 -1.90 -7.76
CA LEU A 347 30.68 -2.45 -7.44
C LEU A 347 30.82 -3.54 -6.37
N VAL A 348 30.17 -3.36 -5.22
CA VAL A 348 30.08 -4.38 -4.16
C VAL A 348 28.64 -4.87 -4.09
N ILE A 349 28.47 -6.20 -4.11
CA ILE A 349 27.18 -6.87 -3.99
C ILE A 349 27.25 -7.82 -2.81
N GLU A 350 26.39 -7.65 -1.81
CA GLU A 350 26.29 -8.55 -0.65
C GLU A 350 24.83 -8.95 -0.45
N LYS A 351 24.47 -10.19 -0.78
CA LYS A 351 23.08 -10.70 -0.70
C LYS A 351 22.02 -9.77 -1.31
N HIS A 352 22.33 -9.12 -2.44
CA HIS A 352 21.45 -8.18 -3.13
C HIS A 352 21.43 -8.49 -4.63
N GLN A 353 20.31 -8.29 -5.33
CA GLN A 353 20.24 -8.55 -6.77
C GLN A 353 20.64 -7.29 -7.56
N VAL A 354 21.55 -7.42 -8.52
CA VAL A 354 21.95 -6.29 -9.39
C VAL A 354 21.80 -6.70 -10.85
N LEU A 355 20.92 -6.00 -11.55
CA LEU A 355 20.62 -6.20 -12.96
C LEU A 355 20.99 -4.94 -13.73
N ALA A 356 21.73 -5.09 -14.83
CA ALA A 356 22.04 -3.98 -15.71
C ALA A 356 21.92 -4.43 -17.17
N GLY A 357 21.43 -3.54 -18.06
CA GLY A 357 21.46 -3.78 -19.50
C GLY A 357 22.89 -3.98 -20.01
N ARG A 358 23.85 -3.26 -19.41
CA ARG A 358 25.28 -3.48 -19.55
C ARG A 358 26.02 -3.07 -18.28
N PHE A 359 27.05 -3.82 -17.91
CA PHE A 359 28.00 -3.41 -16.88
C PHE A 359 29.25 -2.79 -17.52
N ASP A 360 29.66 -1.64 -17.01
CA ASP A 360 30.95 -0.98 -17.29
C ASP A 360 31.63 -0.68 -15.95
N VAL A 361 32.07 -1.76 -15.30
CA VAL A 361 32.60 -1.74 -13.93
C VAL A 361 34.04 -2.21 -13.93
N LYS A 362 34.96 -1.46 -13.29
CA LYS A 362 36.38 -1.84 -13.22
C LYS A 362 36.63 -2.96 -12.21
N GLU A 363 36.03 -2.88 -11.03
CA GLU A 363 36.12 -3.90 -9.97
C GLU A 363 34.72 -4.32 -9.50
N ARG A 364 34.40 -5.61 -9.59
CA ARG A 364 33.12 -6.18 -9.13
C ARG A 364 33.40 -7.23 -8.05
N ILE A 365 32.80 -7.03 -6.87
CA ILE A 365 32.97 -7.87 -5.69
C ILE A 365 31.60 -8.44 -5.30
N GLU A 366 31.49 -9.76 -5.24
CA GLU A 366 30.28 -10.47 -4.78
C GLU A 366 30.58 -11.18 -3.45
N LYS A 367 29.75 -10.94 -2.44
CA LYS A 367 29.91 -11.42 -1.06
C LYS A 367 28.72 -12.23 -0.57
#